data_AF-A0A1S2RDM2-F1
#
_entry.id   AF-A0A1S2RDM2-F1
#
_cell.length_a   1.000
_cell.length_b   1.000
_cell.length_c   1.000
_cell.angle_alpha   90.00
_cell.angle_beta   90.00
_cell.angle_gamma   90.00
#
_symmetry.space_group_name_H-M   'P 1'
#
loop_
_entity.id
_entity.type
_entity.pdbx_description
1 polymer ?
#
loop_
_entity_poly.entity_id
_entity_poly.type
_entity_poly.pdbx_seq_one_letter_code
_entity_poly.pdbx_strand_id
1 'polypeptide(L)'
;MGSNNLSNEQLLQAYQSSILSIYDEIIVTNLQGTILYRNGRLKNFWSTSTASLKGRMLTELEEISCFGDSILPLLNREVYSLQLKAWNGSTILITVFASNGNNEEFMIWGLKSISENVMESTEITECQETNHTPSIVVHSQKMKDVLNTIEMVSKVSTTVLLLGESGVGKEMIAKTIHQLGNRSSKPFVAVNCGAIPENLLESELFGYVGGAFSGANKNGAPGKFELANEGIIFLDEIAEMPLNLQVKLLRILQEKEVTPLGSSKSIQIDVQIIAATNQSLEKMVRDGRFREDLYYRLNVVPIEIPPLRERIEEIPYLIYHFIDKYNTLYNRNINILPDTIDLLCIYDWPGNVRQLENTIERIVVTSREMNVDSSLVYNYIPWKKPSIKEPPVIQHILPLQEAVDMIEEQLITLAMDKFKSVKLAAKVLDISQPTMSRKYKKIREKIQQESLSPSNKRSILEQHLNKQLRSMAIVTSAVIHPEDISELVNQHVSPSNPTFQKVQKKLTQIREQEGIIEWVYIFKAVDNNKLLNIVADEDFVIPPGNLYDGPPEMMEVAFEAMNGKAGVTPLYEDIYGEWKTSFAPLTDHYGKVLAIIGFDHRRTYIETELKKIENMLKTI
;
A
#
# COMPACT_ATOMS: atom_id res chain seq x y z
N MET A 1 20.38 -50.46 -49.26
CA MET A 1 19.39 -49.48 -48.77
C MET A 1 19.49 -49.46 -47.25
N GLY A 2 20.42 -48.66 -46.73
CA GLY A 2 20.74 -48.62 -45.30
C GLY A 2 19.72 -47.77 -44.57
N SER A 3 18.99 -48.40 -43.67
CA SER A 3 18.14 -47.76 -42.67
C SER A 3 19.00 -46.84 -41.80
N ASN A 4 18.84 -45.52 -41.99
CA ASN A 4 19.38 -44.50 -41.08
C ASN A 4 18.65 -44.63 -39.73
N ASN A 5 19.14 -45.51 -38.86
CA ASN A 5 18.82 -45.46 -37.45
C ASN A 5 19.45 -44.17 -36.91
N LEU A 6 18.62 -43.16 -36.67
CA LEU A 6 18.99 -41.99 -35.87
C LEU A 6 19.58 -42.50 -34.55
N SER A 7 20.76 -42.00 -34.18
CA SER A 7 21.36 -42.37 -32.90
C SER A 7 20.43 -41.92 -31.76
N ASN A 8 20.44 -42.63 -30.63
CA ASN A 8 19.63 -42.24 -29.47
C ASN A 8 19.88 -40.78 -29.03
N GLU A 9 21.09 -40.25 -29.28
CA GLU A 9 21.40 -38.83 -29.06
C GLU A 9 20.71 -37.88 -30.04
N GLN A 10 20.60 -38.24 -31.32
CA GLN A 10 19.88 -37.46 -32.33
C GLN A 10 18.38 -37.42 -32.06
N LEU A 11 17.81 -38.56 -31.62
CA LEU A 11 16.42 -38.63 -31.16
C LEU A 11 16.21 -37.77 -29.91
N LEU A 12 17.10 -37.86 -28.91
CA LEU A 12 17.00 -37.06 -27.68
C LEU A 12 17.08 -35.54 -27.98
N GLN A 13 17.98 -35.12 -28.87
CA GLN A 13 18.06 -33.72 -29.31
C GLN A 13 16.80 -33.27 -30.06
N ALA A 14 16.22 -34.13 -30.90
CA ALA A 14 14.97 -33.84 -31.61
C ALA A 14 13.79 -33.72 -30.64
N TYR A 15 13.69 -34.58 -29.63
CA TYR A 15 12.67 -34.49 -28.57
C TYR A 15 12.86 -33.24 -27.71
N GLN A 16 14.09 -32.92 -27.28
CA GLN A 16 14.37 -31.69 -26.54
C GLN A 16 13.99 -30.44 -27.33
N SER A 17 14.31 -30.40 -28.63
CA SER A 17 13.95 -29.29 -29.51
C SER A 17 12.44 -29.17 -29.71
N SER A 18 11.72 -30.30 -29.78
CA SER A 18 10.26 -30.33 -29.91
C SER A 18 9.56 -29.84 -28.65
N ILE A 19 10.03 -30.22 -27.46
CA ILE A 19 9.43 -29.77 -26.19
C ILE A 19 9.75 -28.28 -25.94
N LEU A 20 10.96 -27.81 -26.29
CA LEU A 20 11.33 -26.39 -26.23
C LEU A 20 10.62 -25.51 -27.27
N SER A 21 9.90 -26.09 -28.24
CA SER A 21 9.00 -25.35 -29.12
C SER A 21 7.65 -25.03 -28.47
N ILE A 22 7.30 -25.78 -27.41
CA ILE A 22 6.05 -25.64 -26.67
C ILE A 22 6.26 -24.80 -25.41
N TYR A 23 7.38 -25.02 -24.71
CA TYR A 23 7.77 -24.39 -23.45
C TYR A 23 9.11 -23.65 -23.58
N ASP A 24 9.22 -22.47 -22.97
CA ASP A 24 10.44 -21.64 -23.00
C ASP A 24 11.54 -22.18 -22.08
N GLU A 25 11.13 -22.94 -21.06
CA GLU A 25 12.03 -23.61 -20.12
C GLU A 25 11.42 -24.91 -19.58
N ILE A 26 12.28 -25.91 -19.39
CA ILE A 26 11.94 -27.22 -18.87
C ILE A 26 12.81 -27.51 -17.65
N ILE A 27 12.18 -27.91 -16.56
CA ILE A 27 12.85 -28.35 -15.33
C ILE A 27 12.38 -29.76 -15.01
N VAL A 28 13.31 -30.63 -14.61
CA VAL A 28 13.01 -31.98 -14.15
C VAL A 28 13.37 -32.08 -12.68
N THR A 29 12.45 -32.56 -11.86
CA THR A 29 12.67 -32.77 -10.42
C THR A 29 12.40 -34.21 -10.00
N ASN A 30 12.93 -34.59 -8.84
CA ASN A 30 12.41 -35.74 -8.10
C ASN A 30 11.04 -35.40 -7.45
N LEU A 31 10.40 -36.39 -6.82
CA LEU A 31 9.12 -36.23 -6.12
C LEU A 31 9.20 -35.25 -4.92
N GLN A 32 10.39 -35.05 -4.37
CA GLN A 32 10.65 -34.10 -3.28
C GLN A 32 10.85 -32.65 -3.80
N GLY A 33 10.78 -32.42 -5.11
CA GLY A 33 10.93 -31.09 -5.72
C GLY A 33 12.38 -30.63 -5.89
N THR A 34 13.37 -31.50 -5.74
CA THR A 34 14.79 -31.19 -6.02
C THR A 34 15.06 -31.20 -7.53
N ILE A 35 15.69 -30.15 -8.05
CA ILE A 35 16.00 -30.00 -9.48
C ILE A 35 17.14 -30.94 -9.89
N LEU A 36 16.82 -31.89 -10.77
CA LEU A 36 17.76 -32.84 -11.36
C LEU A 36 18.33 -32.32 -12.69
N TYR A 37 17.50 -31.65 -13.48
CA TYR A 37 17.86 -31.16 -14.81
C TYR A 37 17.10 -29.87 -15.14
N ARG A 38 17.74 -29.03 -15.96
CA ARG A 38 17.19 -27.76 -16.46
C ARG A 38 17.65 -27.55 -17.89
N ASN A 39 16.74 -27.16 -18.76
CA ASN A 39 17.06 -26.69 -20.10
C ASN A 39 16.03 -25.63 -20.53
N GLY A 40 16.49 -24.42 -20.84
CA GLY A 40 15.59 -23.29 -21.13
C GLY A 40 16.31 -21.96 -21.21
N ARG A 41 15.59 -20.93 -21.71
CA ARG A 41 16.14 -19.59 -21.97
C ARG A 41 15.43 -18.46 -21.21
N LEU A 42 14.59 -18.77 -20.22
CA LEU A 42 13.91 -17.79 -19.38
C LEU A 42 14.93 -16.99 -18.55
N LYS A 43 15.35 -15.84 -19.07
CA LYS A 43 16.23 -14.88 -18.39
C LYS A 43 15.41 -14.07 -17.39
N ASN A 44 16.03 -13.72 -16.26
CA ASN A 44 15.47 -12.84 -15.22
C ASN A 44 14.25 -13.37 -14.45
N PHE A 45 13.76 -14.57 -14.75
CA PHE A 45 12.67 -15.18 -13.99
C PHE A 45 13.14 -15.75 -12.65
N TRP A 46 14.22 -16.52 -12.69
CA TRP A 46 14.93 -16.94 -11.49
C TRP A 46 15.88 -15.79 -11.11
N SER A 47 15.66 -15.13 -9.98
CA SER A 47 16.44 -13.97 -9.48
C SER A 47 17.92 -14.26 -9.21
N THR A 48 18.37 -15.49 -9.47
CA THR A 48 19.76 -15.91 -9.36
C THR A 48 20.50 -15.77 -10.69
N SER A 49 21.41 -14.79 -10.76
CA SER A 49 22.45 -14.78 -11.77
C SER A 49 23.41 -15.96 -11.54
N THR A 50 23.51 -16.86 -12.53
CA THR A 50 24.66 -17.78 -12.76
C THR A 50 24.99 -18.89 -11.75
N ALA A 51 24.21 -19.15 -10.69
CA ALA A 51 24.40 -20.35 -9.86
C ALA A 51 23.63 -21.56 -10.43
N SER A 52 24.25 -22.74 -10.47
CA SER A 52 23.62 -24.01 -10.87
C SER A 52 22.35 -24.26 -10.05
N LEU A 53 21.18 -24.19 -10.69
CA LEU A 53 19.89 -24.55 -10.08
C LEU A 53 19.77 -26.06 -9.79
N LYS A 54 20.65 -26.89 -10.39
CA LYS A 54 20.71 -28.32 -10.14
C LYS A 54 21.06 -28.59 -8.67
N GLY A 55 20.22 -29.40 -8.00
CA GLY A 55 20.35 -29.76 -6.58
C GLY A 55 19.58 -28.87 -5.61
N ARG A 56 18.93 -27.78 -6.07
CA ARG A 56 18.08 -26.93 -5.22
C ARG A 56 16.63 -27.42 -5.20
N MET A 57 15.90 -27.09 -4.14
CA MET A 57 14.48 -27.43 -4.01
C MET A 57 13.61 -26.35 -4.66
N LEU A 58 12.56 -26.75 -5.40
CA LEU A 58 11.69 -25.80 -6.11
C LEU A 58 10.97 -24.83 -5.16
N THR A 59 10.65 -25.27 -3.94
CA THR A 59 10.03 -24.44 -2.89
C THR A 59 10.97 -23.34 -2.37
N GLU A 60 12.29 -23.57 -2.35
CA GLU A 60 13.26 -22.52 -2.02
C GLU A 60 13.28 -21.44 -3.11
N LEU A 61 13.08 -21.84 -4.38
CA LEU A 61 13.02 -20.91 -5.49
C LEU A 61 11.68 -20.16 -5.55
N GLU A 62 10.58 -20.77 -5.10
CA GLU A 62 9.28 -20.12 -4.88
C GLU A 62 9.38 -18.98 -3.85
N GLU A 63 10.05 -19.22 -2.72
CA GLU A 63 10.29 -18.20 -1.69
C GLU A 63 11.16 -17.03 -2.18
N ILE A 64 12.04 -17.29 -3.15
CA ILE A 64 13.01 -16.32 -3.69
C ILE A 64 12.50 -15.59 -4.94
N SER A 65 11.54 -16.17 -5.68
CA SER A 65 11.06 -15.67 -6.99
C SER A 65 9.61 -15.18 -6.97
N CYS A 66 8.92 -15.33 -5.82
CA CYS A 66 7.60 -14.80 -5.45
C CYS A 66 6.47 -15.03 -6.46
N PHE A 67 5.68 -16.09 -6.20
CA PHE A 67 4.34 -16.29 -6.75
C PHE A 67 3.26 -15.87 -5.74
N GLY A 68 2.14 -15.34 -6.22
CA GLY A 68 0.96 -15.07 -5.39
C GLY A 68 0.20 -16.34 -4.95
N ASP A 69 0.33 -17.43 -5.69
CA ASP A 69 -0.23 -18.75 -5.41
C ASP A 69 0.89 -19.78 -5.25
N SER A 70 0.74 -20.71 -4.31
CA SER A 70 1.79 -21.68 -4.04
C SER A 70 1.90 -22.74 -5.15
N ILE A 71 3.12 -23.16 -5.50
CA ILE A 71 3.36 -24.30 -6.40
C ILE A 71 3.21 -25.66 -5.70
N LEU A 72 3.11 -25.69 -4.37
CA LEU A 72 2.94 -26.91 -3.56
C LEU A 72 1.75 -27.81 -3.97
N PRO A 73 0.58 -27.30 -4.41
CA PRO A 73 -0.52 -28.12 -4.90
C PRO A 73 -0.17 -28.96 -6.14
N LEU A 74 0.89 -28.60 -6.86
CA LEU A 74 1.36 -29.27 -8.09
C LEU A 74 2.18 -30.54 -7.79
N LEU A 75 2.68 -30.70 -6.56
CA LEU A 75 3.61 -31.78 -6.21
C LEU A 75 2.98 -33.17 -6.08
N ASN A 76 1.68 -33.36 -6.36
CA ASN A 76 0.98 -34.63 -6.15
C ASN A 76 -0.16 -34.90 -7.17
N ARG A 77 -0.09 -34.38 -8.40
CA ARG A 77 -1.15 -34.55 -9.43
C ARG A 77 -0.59 -35.01 -10.78
N GLU A 78 -1.35 -35.85 -11.51
CA GLU A 78 -0.89 -36.50 -12.75
C GLU A 78 -0.57 -35.52 -13.89
N VAL A 79 -1.42 -34.52 -14.13
CA VAL A 79 -1.15 -33.36 -15.02
C VAL A 79 -1.89 -32.14 -14.48
N TYR A 80 -1.19 -31.01 -14.32
CA TYR A 80 -1.82 -29.75 -13.89
C TYR A 80 -1.11 -28.53 -14.50
N SER A 81 -1.87 -27.55 -14.94
CA SER A 81 -1.36 -26.26 -15.43
C SER A 81 -1.83 -25.11 -14.53
N LEU A 82 -0.89 -24.25 -14.13
CA LEU A 82 -1.14 -23.09 -13.28
C LEU A 82 -0.55 -21.85 -13.94
N GLN A 83 -1.33 -20.77 -13.96
CA GLN A 83 -0.86 -19.47 -14.43
C GLN A 83 -0.39 -18.67 -13.22
N LEU A 84 0.87 -18.23 -13.24
CA LEU A 84 1.48 -17.48 -12.16
C LEU A 84 1.97 -16.13 -12.65
N LYS A 85 1.71 -15.09 -11.87
CA LYS A 85 2.16 -13.73 -12.18
C LYS A 85 3.42 -13.41 -11.37
N ALA A 86 4.51 -13.11 -12.06
CA ALA A 86 5.76 -12.66 -11.45
C ALA A 86 5.73 -11.16 -11.14
N TRP A 87 6.60 -10.74 -10.23
CA TRP A 87 6.73 -9.35 -9.76
C TRP A 87 7.16 -8.36 -10.85
N ASN A 88 7.84 -8.84 -11.90
CA ASN A 88 8.19 -8.04 -13.09
C ASN A 88 7.02 -7.84 -14.06
N GLY A 89 5.81 -8.28 -13.70
CA GLY A 89 4.60 -8.18 -14.52
C GLY A 89 4.43 -9.32 -15.54
N SER A 90 5.45 -10.16 -15.76
CA SER A 90 5.36 -11.31 -16.64
C SER A 90 4.43 -12.38 -16.06
N THR A 91 3.65 -13.01 -16.92
CA THR A 91 2.76 -14.10 -16.54
C THR A 91 3.26 -15.39 -17.15
N ILE A 92 3.46 -16.43 -16.34
CA ILE A 92 4.02 -17.71 -16.75
C ILE A 92 3.00 -18.82 -16.54
N LEU A 93 2.79 -19.63 -17.56
CA LEU A 93 2.14 -20.92 -17.47
C LEU A 93 3.16 -21.93 -16.99
N ILE A 94 2.85 -22.60 -15.89
CA ILE A 94 3.59 -23.77 -15.44
C ILE A 94 2.71 -24.98 -15.69
N THR A 95 3.16 -25.89 -16.54
CA THR A 95 2.53 -27.19 -16.76
C THR A 95 3.41 -28.26 -16.15
N VAL A 96 2.84 -29.09 -15.27
CA VAL A 96 3.56 -30.19 -14.63
C VAL A 96 2.99 -31.51 -15.08
N PHE A 97 3.86 -32.46 -15.40
CA PHE A 97 3.51 -33.82 -15.76
C PHE A 97 4.40 -34.83 -15.03
N ALA A 98 3.77 -35.82 -14.41
CA ALA A 98 4.47 -36.96 -13.83
C ALA A 98 4.94 -37.90 -14.94
N SER A 99 6.18 -38.37 -14.87
CA SER A 99 6.75 -39.31 -15.84
C SER A 99 7.53 -40.40 -15.12
N ASN A 100 7.30 -41.64 -15.52
CA ASN A 100 7.95 -42.82 -14.96
C ASN A 100 8.99 -43.33 -15.95
N GLY A 101 10.27 -43.29 -15.57
CA GLY A 101 11.36 -43.89 -16.34
C GLY A 101 12.06 -44.97 -15.52
N ASN A 102 12.34 -46.14 -16.13
CA ASN A 102 13.14 -47.26 -15.60
C ASN A 102 13.51 -47.20 -14.10
N ASN A 103 12.51 -47.38 -13.22
CA ASN A 103 12.56 -47.43 -11.74
C ASN A 103 12.72 -46.12 -10.94
N GLU A 104 12.62 -44.93 -11.55
CA GLU A 104 12.55 -43.66 -10.81
C GLU A 104 11.41 -42.76 -11.33
N GLU A 105 10.58 -42.26 -10.42
CA GLU A 105 9.52 -41.29 -10.73
C GLU A 105 10.09 -39.87 -10.68
N PHE A 106 9.84 -39.11 -11.75
CA PHE A 106 10.27 -37.71 -11.85
C PHE A 106 9.14 -36.83 -12.37
N MET A 107 9.15 -35.58 -11.94
CA MET A 107 8.20 -34.55 -12.38
C MET A 107 8.87 -33.66 -13.41
N ILE A 108 8.22 -33.46 -14.54
CA ILE A 108 8.68 -32.52 -15.56
C ILE A 108 7.80 -31.29 -15.51
N TRP A 109 8.45 -30.14 -15.42
CA TRP A 109 7.86 -28.82 -15.32
C TRP A 109 8.16 -28.07 -16.61
N GLY A 110 7.14 -27.79 -17.41
CA GLY A 110 7.21 -26.93 -18.57
C GLY A 110 6.76 -25.52 -18.20
N LEU A 111 7.65 -24.55 -18.34
CA LEU A 111 7.37 -23.13 -18.12
C LEU A 111 7.23 -22.43 -19.46
N LYS A 112 6.16 -21.66 -19.63
CA LYS A 112 5.90 -20.84 -20.82
C LYS A 112 5.47 -19.45 -20.41
N SER A 113 6.13 -18.42 -20.91
CA SER A 113 5.63 -17.05 -20.75
C SER A 113 4.32 -16.89 -21.55
N ILE A 114 3.24 -16.54 -20.87
CA ILE A 114 1.93 -16.18 -21.46
C ILE A 114 1.73 -14.66 -21.44
N SER A 115 2.77 -13.90 -21.13
CA SER A 115 2.70 -12.45 -21.22
C SER A 115 2.27 -12.11 -22.65
N GLU A 116 1.05 -11.60 -22.84
CA GLU A 116 0.70 -10.89 -24.06
C GLU A 116 1.82 -9.88 -24.30
N ASN A 117 2.32 -9.81 -25.53
CA ASN A 117 3.41 -8.98 -26.00
C ASN A 117 3.43 -7.55 -25.41
N VAL A 118 3.93 -7.41 -24.19
CA VAL A 118 4.23 -6.11 -23.56
C VAL A 118 5.73 -6.03 -23.20
N MET A 119 6.49 -7.13 -23.37
CA MET A 119 7.95 -7.13 -23.22
C MET A 119 8.76 -7.55 -24.46
N GLU A 120 8.11 -7.86 -25.59
CA GLU A 120 8.80 -8.04 -26.89
C GLU A 120 8.42 -7.00 -27.96
N SER A 121 7.71 -5.93 -27.57
CA SER A 121 7.50 -4.76 -28.46
C SER A 121 7.35 -3.44 -27.70
N THR A 122 8.07 -3.28 -26.59
CA THR A 122 8.75 -2.00 -26.43
C THR A 122 10.16 -2.28 -26.86
N GLU A 123 10.42 -1.97 -28.12
CA GLU A 123 11.67 -1.34 -28.49
C GLU A 123 12.20 -0.65 -27.22
N ILE A 124 13.28 -1.19 -26.66
CA ILE A 124 14.39 -0.29 -26.38
C ILE A 124 14.44 0.46 -27.71
N THR A 125 13.99 1.70 -27.72
CA THR A 125 14.48 2.60 -28.74
C THR A 125 15.97 2.65 -28.42
N GLU A 126 16.70 1.62 -28.87
CA GLU A 126 17.98 1.75 -29.49
C GLU A 126 17.69 2.72 -30.63
N CYS A 127 17.51 4.00 -30.26
CA CYS A 127 18.08 5.08 -31.02
C CYS A 127 19.51 4.62 -31.21
N GLN A 128 19.72 4.04 -32.38
CA GLN A 128 20.96 3.62 -32.98
C GLN A 128 22.14 4.17 -32.19
N GLU A 129 23.01 3.27 -31.74
CA GLU A 129 24.40 3.51 -31.39
C GLU A 129 24.88 4.91 -31.81
N THR A 130 24.59 5.89 -30.96
CA THR A 130 25.14 7.22 -30.98
C THR A 130 25.47 7.47 -29.52
N ASN A 131 26.76 7.48 -29.24
CA ASN A 131 27.40 7.34 -27.92
C ASN A 131 27.07 8.43 -26.86
N HIS A 132 25.89 9.08 -26.88
CA HIS A 132 25.64 10.26 -26.04
C HIS A 132 24.20 10.45 -25.50
N THR A 133 23.32 9.45 -25.46
CA THR A 133 22.05 9.61 -24.72
C THR A 133 22.23 9.31 -23.22
N PRO A 134 21.99 10.27 -22.31
CA PRO A 134 21.93 10.05 -20.89
C PRO A 134 20.62 9.31 -20.65
N SER A 135 20.73 8.09 -20.14
CA SER A 135 19.59 7.16 -19.96
C SER A 135 18.59 7.75 -18.97
N ILE A 136 17.48 8.32 -19.47
CA ILE A 136 16.32 8.63 -18.62
C ILE A 136 15.52 7.33 -18.48
N VAL A 137 15.34 6.89 -17.24
CA VAL A 137 14.43 5.79 -16.91
C VAL A 137 13.00 6.32 -16.95
N VAL A 138 12.18 5.82 -17.89
CA VAL A 138 10.77 6.19 -18.02
C VAL A 138 9.90 4.95 -18.16
N HIS A 139 8.98 4.77 -17.21
CA HIS A 139 8.00 3.68 -17.22
C HIS A 139 6.58 4.17 -16.95
N SER A 140 6.42 5.25 -16.17
CA SER A 140 5.11 5.77 -15.82
C SER A 140 4.44 6.50 -16.99
N GLN A 141 3.11 6.40 -17.08
CA GLN A 141 2.35 7.10 -18.12
C GLN A 141 2.58 8.62 -18.07
N LYS A 142 2.62 9.20 -16.86
CA LYS A 142 2.85 10.64 -16.68
C LYS A 142 4.19 11.10 -17.26
N MET A 143 5.26 10.31 -17.07
CA MET A 143 6.56 10.64 -17.65
C MET A 143 6.63 10.40 -19.16
N LYS A 144 5.85 9.46 -19.70
CA LYS A 144 5.72 9.30 -21.17
C LYS A 144 5.10 10.55 -21.81
N ASP A 145 4.09 11.14 -21.17
CA ASP A 145 3.46 12.37 -21.66
C ASP A 145 4.46 13.56 -21.63
N VAL A 146 5.30 13.61 -20.60
CA VAL A 146 6.42 14.57 -20.51
C VAL A 146 7.44 14.35 -21.63
N LEU A 147 7.84 13.10 -21.89
CA LEU A 147 8.75 12.77 -23.00
C LEU A 147 8.20 13.15 -24.36
N ASN A 148 6.91 12.86 -24.63
CA ASN A 148 6.26 13.25 -25.88
C ASN A 148 6.33 14.77 -26.09
N THR A 149 6.13 15.54 -25.02
CA THR A 149 6.26 17.00 -25.06
C THR A 149 7.70 17.43 -25.32
N ILE A 150 8.67 16.80 -24.65
CA ILE A 150 10.10 17.04 -24.85
C ILE A 150 10.51 16.81 -26.32
N GLU A 151 10.04 15.73 -26.95
CA GLU A 151 10.34 15.42 -28.35
C GLU A 151 9.76 16.42 -29.36
N MET A 152 8.58 16.99 -29.07
CA MET A 152 8.00 18.03 -29.90
C MET A 152 8.79 19.34 -29.76
N VAL A 153 9.16 19.69 -28.53
CA VAL A 153 9.80 20.96 -28.19
C VAL A 153 11.27 20.99 -28.58
N SER A 154 11.97 19.85 -28.58
CA SER A 154 13.38 19.76 -28.99
C SER A 154 13.58 20.17 -30.46
N LYS A 155 12.58 19.98 -31.31
CA LYS A 155 12.63 20.29 -32.76
C LYS A 155 12.45 21.78 -33.08
N VAL A 156 12.09 22.60 -32.09
CA VAL A 156 11.83 24.03 -32.26
C VAL A 156 12.68 24.88 -31.31
N SER A 157 13.15 26.04 -31.77
CA SER A 157 13.90 27.00 -30.93
C SER A 157 12.92 27.91 -30.18
N THR A 158 12.21 27.35 -29.20
CA THR A 158 11.30 28.08 -28.29
C THR A 158 11.81 28.06 -26.84
N THR A 159 11.33 29.00 -26.02
CA THR A 159 11.61 29.03 -24.59
C THR A 159 10.79 27.97 -23.86
N VAL A 160 11.45 27.20 -23.00
CA VAL A 160 10.85 26.10 -22.24
C VAL A 160 10.95 26.40 -20.75
N LEU A 161 9.86 26.20 -20.02
CA LEU A 161 9.82 26.35 -18.57
C LEU A 161 9.56 24.99 -17.92
N LEU A 162 10.58 24.45 -17.25
CA LEU A 162 10.50 23.20 -16.50
C LEU A 162 10.03 23.48 -15.06
N LEU A 163 8.85 22.97 -14.74
CA LEU A 163 8.23 23.08 -13.43
C LEU A 163 8.33 21.74 -12.70
N GLY A 164 8.60 21.78 -11.40
CA GLY A 164 8.57 20.57 -10.57
C GLY A 164 9.43 20.70 -9.33
N GLU A 165 9.22 19.79 -8.39
CA GLU A 165 9.93 19.78 -7.11
C GLU A 165 11.46 19.66 -7.27
N SER A 166 12.19 19.95 -6.19
CA SER A 166 13.64 19.72 -6.19
C SER A 166 13.94 18.22 -6.31
N GLY A 167 14.97 17.87 -7.08
CA GLY A 167 15.42 16.49 -7.23
C GLY A 167 14.63 15.61 -8.20
N VAL A 168 13.67 16.14 -8.98
CA VAL A 168 12.91 15.36 -9.98
C VAL A 168 13.68 15.05 -11.28
N GLY A 169 14.82 15.71 -11.52
CA GLY A 169 15.64 15.53 -12.71
C GLY A 169 15.50 16.64 -13.78
N LYS A 170 15.19 17.88 -13.40
CA LYS A 170 15.02 19.01 -14.34
C LYS A 170 16.23 19.25 -15.25
N GLU A 171 17.45 19.19 -14.71
CA GLU A 171 18.68 19.32 -15.50
C GLU A 171 18.84 18.19 -16.52
N MET A 172 18.50 16.96 -16.14
CA MET A 172 18.53 15.80 -17.04
C MET A 172 17.57 16.00 -18.21
N ILE A 173 16.35 16.47 -17.93
CA ILE A 173 15.36 16.80 -18.96
C ILE A 173 15.85 17.91 -19.88
N ALA A 174 16.48 18.97 -19.34
CA ALA A 174 17.07 20.02 -20.16
C ALA A 174 18.17 19.49 -21.11
N LYS A 175 19.02 18.57 -20.62
CA LYS A 175 20.03 17.89 -21.46
C LYS A 175 19.38 17.03 -22.54
N THR A 176 18.29 16.33 -22.22
CA THR A 176 17.56 15.53 -23.21
C THR A 176 16.92 16.40 -24.29
N ILE A 177 16.34 17.55 -23.94
CA ILE A 177 15.86 18.53 -24.93
C ILE A 177 16.99 18.97 -25.87
N HIS A 178 18.17 19.26 -25.31
CA HIS A 178 19.35 19.65 -26.10
C HIS A 178 19.78 18.55 -27.07
N GLN A 179 19.90 17.31 -26.60
CA GLN A 179 20.41 16.19 -27.39
C GLN A 179 19.45 15.74 -28.48
N LEU A 180 18.15 15.78 -28.22
CA LEU A 180 17.12 15.45 -29.22
C LEU A 180 16.88 16.59 -30.21
N GLY A 181 17.36 17.80 -29.92
CA GLY A 181 17.04 19.00 -30.68
C GLY A 181 18.02 19.31 -31.81
N ASN A 182 17.65 20.30 -32.62
CA ASN A 182 18.47 20.76 -33.76
C ASN A 182 19.81 21.39 -33.33
N ARG A 183 19.97 21.72 -32.04
CA ARG A 183 21.16 22.34 -31.43
C ARG A 183 22.04 21.33 -30.67
N SER A 184 21.84 20.02 -30.86
CA SER A 184 22.56 18.96 -30.12
C SER A 184 24.08 18.99 -30.26
N SER A 185 24.60 19.47 -31.40
CA SER A 185 26.04 19.66 -31.64
C SER A 185 26.59 20.99 -31.15
N LYS A 186 25.73 21.87 -30.62
CA LYS A 186 26.06 23.22 -30.14
C LYS A 186 26.23 23.24 -28.62
N PRO A 187 26.82 24.30 -28.03
CA PRO A 187 27.06 24.37 -26.60
C PRO A 187 25.78 24.23 -25.77
N PHE A 188 25.87 23.49 -24.65
CA PHE A 188 24.88 23.48 -23.59
C PHE A 188 25.49 24.09 -22.34
N VAL A 189 24.99 25.25 -21.92
CA VAL A 189 25.52 26.00 -20.77
C VAL A 189 24.48 25.96 -19.65
N ALA A 190 24.78 25.26 -18.56
CA ALA A 190 23.93 25.22 -17.38
C ALA A 190 24.40 26.24 -16.33
N VAL A 191 23.45 26.98 -15.76
CA VAL A 191 23.67 27.96 -14.70
C VAL A 191 22.61 27.76 -13.62
N ASN A 192 23.02 27.57 -12.38
CA ASN A 192 22.11 27.60 -11.24
C ASN A 192 22.10 29.02 -10.64
N CYS A 193 20.94 29.67 -10.68
CA CYS A 193 20.79 31.06 -10.24
C CYS A 193 20.82 31.21 -8.71
N GLY A 194 20.48 30.17 -7.95
CA GLY A 194 20.51 30.17 -6.48
C GLY A 194 21.90 29.87 -5.89
N ALA A 195 22.80 29.24 -6.65
CA ALA A 195 24.14 28.86 -6.18
C ALA A 195 25.18 29.99 -6.28
N ILE A 196 24.94 31.00 -7.12
CA ILE A 196 25.88 32.09 -7.36
C ILE A 196 25.45 33.33 -6.57
N PRO A 197 26.33 33.95 -5.77
CA PRO A 197 26.04 35.21 -5.10
C PRO A 197 25.56 36.28 -6.08
N GLU A 198 24.55 37.06 -5.69
CA GLU A 198 23.91 38.08 -6.55
C GLU A 198 24.91 39.02 -7.23
N ASN A 199 25.94 39.46 -6.49
CA ASN A 199 26.99 40.35 -6.98
C ASN A 199 27.87 39.73 -8.07
N LEU A 200 27.96 38.40 -8.15
CA LEU A 200 28.73 37.68 -9.18
C LEU A 200 27.83 37.17 -10.30
N LEU A 201 26.55 36.89 -10.01
CA LEU A 201 25.59 36.35 -10.97
C LEU A 201 25.46 37.24 -12.21
N GLU A 202 25.47 38.57 -12.02
CA GLU A 202 25.42 39.52 -13.14
C GLU A 202 26.64 39.38 -14.06
N SER A 203 27.85 39.39 -13.50
CA SER A 203 29.09 39.27 -14.28
C SER A 203 29.25 37.91 -14.94
N GLU A 204 28.77 36.83 -14.30
CA GLU A 204 28.79 35.49 -14.87
C GLU A 204 27.83 35.38 -16.05
N LEU A 205 26.58 35.83 -15.90
CA LEU A 205 25.57 35.69 -16.96
C LEU A 205 25.90 36.57 -18.18
N PHE A 206 26.20 37.85 -17.95
CA PHE A 206 26.27 38.86 -19.02
C PHE A 206 27.70 39.20 -19.47
N GLY A 207 28.72 38.77 -18.71
CA GLY A 207 30.12 39.08 -19.00
C GLY A 207 30.47 40.53 -18.67
N TYR A 208 31.75 40.87 -18.69
CA TYR A 208 32.22 42.22 -18.38
C TYR A 208 33.45 42.61 -19.19
N VAL A 209 33.62 43.91 -19.43
CA VAL A 209 34.83 44.46 -20.06
C VAL A 209 35.89 44.81 -19.02
N GLY A 210 37.15 44.92 -19.45
CA GLY A 210 38.25 45.31 -18.57
C GLY A 210 37.98 46.62 -17.84
N GLY A 211 38.09 46.61 -16.50
CA GLY A 211 37.86 47.79 -15.66
C GLY A 211 36.40 48.06 -15.28
N ALA A 212 35.47 47.13 -15.54
CA ALA A 212 34.05 47.31 -15.19
C ALA A 212 33.76 47.47 -13.68
N PHE A 213 34.57 46.85 -12.81
CA PHE A 213 34.46 46.93 -11.35
C PHE A 213 35.81 46.65 -10.67
N SER A 214 35.94 46.98 -9.38
CA SER A 214 37.16 46.68 -8.60
C SER A 214 37.40 45.17 -8.50
N GLY A 215 38.51 44.71 -9.08
CA GLY A 215 38.85 43.28 -9.15
C GLY A 215 38.55 42.63 -10.51
N ALA A 216 37.97 43.36 -11.47
CA ALA A 216 37.76 42.87 -12.82
C ALA A 216 39.10 42.54 -13.50
N ASN A 217 39.15 41.41 -14.22
CA ASN A 217 40.29 41.07 -15.07
C ASN A 217 40.51 42.19 -16.11
N LYS A 218 41.77 42.57 -16.35
CA LYS A 218 42.14 43.60 -17.34
C LYS A 218 41.63 43.28 -18.75
N ASN A 219 41.47 41.99 -19.07
CA ASN A 219 41.00 41.53 -20.38
C ASN A 219 39.47 41.36 -20.47
N GLY A 220 38.73 41.57 -19.37
CA GLY A 220 37.31 41.21 -19.29
C GLY A 220 37.08 39.70 -19.24
N ALA A 221 35.82 39.28 -19.27
CA ALA A 221 35.41 37.89 -19.42
C ALA A 221 34.05 37.79 -20.16
N PRO A 222 33.89 36.82 -21.08
CA PRO A 222 32.61 36.59 -21.75
C PRO A 222 31.58 36.02 -20.77
N GLY A 223 30.31 36.40 -20.97
CA GLY A 223 29.20 35.91 -20.16
C GLY A 223 28.71 34.53 -20.57
N LYS A 224 27.96 33.84 -19.70
CA LYS A 224 27.34 32.53 -20.02
C LYS A 224 26.42 32.60 -21.24
N PHE A 225 25.73 33.72 -21.44
CA PHE A 225 24.90 33.90 -22.65
C PHE A 225 25.72 33.95 -23.93
N GLU A 226 26.88 34.59 -23.92
CA GLU A 226 27.80 34.63 -25.05
C GLU A 226 28.42 33.25 -25.30
N LEU A 227 28.80 32.54 -24.24
CA LEU A 227 29.31 31.17 -24.31
C LEU A 227 28.26 30.16 -24.83
N ALA A 228 26.98 30.45 -24.63
CA ALA A 228 25.86 29.63 -25.10
C ALA A 228 25.40 29.98 -26.53
N ASN A 229 26.04 30.93 -27.20
CA ASN A 229 25.62 31.39 -28.53
C ASN A 229 25.50 30.23 -29.53
N GLU A 230 24.45 30.26 -30.37
CA GLU A 230 23.99 29.18 -31.26
C GLU A 230 23.53 27.89 -30.54
N GLY A 231 23.66 27.81 -29.23
CA GLY A 231 23.35 26.65 -28.40
C GLY A 231 22.14 26.86 -27.49
N ILE A 232 22.21 26.25 -26.32
CA ILE A 232 21.18 26.28 -25.27
C ILE A 232 21.79 26.80 -23.98
N ILE A 233 21.06 27.70 -23.31
CA ILE A 233 21.33 28.06 -21.92
C ILE A 233 20.23 27.48 -21.03
N PHE A 234 20.64 26.71 -20.02
CA PHE A 234 19.77 26.18 -18.99
C PHE A 234 19.91 27.02 -17.72
N LEU A 235 18.81 27.64 -17.28
CA LEU A 235 18.74 28.47 -16.09
C LEU A 235 17.96 27.72 -15.00
N ASP A 236 18.68 27.06 -14.09
CA ASP A 236 18.08 26.39 -12.94
C ASP A 236 17.79 27.40 -11.82
N GLU A 237 16.73 27.13 -11.07
CA GLU A 237 16.22 27.98 -9.98
C GLU A 237 15.98 29.44 -10.41
N ILE A 238 15.34 29.66 -11.58
CA ILE A 238 15.11 31.00 -12.14
C ILE A 238 14.34 31.95 -11.19
N ALA A 239 13.57 31.39 -10.26
CA ALA A 239 12.87 32.13 -9.21
C ALA A 239 13.80 32.88 -8.25
N GLU A 240 15.04 32.42 -8.08
CA GLU A 240 16.04 33.06 -7.21
C GLU A 240 16.75 34.25 -7.90
N MET A 241 16.45 34.53 -9.18
CA MET A 241 17.05 35.65 -9.90
C MET A 241 16.57 37.01 -9.35
N PRO A 242 17.47 37.92 -8.96
CA PRO A 242 17.09 39.23 -8.45
C PRO A 242 16.44 40.12 -9.51
N LEU A 243 15.55 41.03 -9.08
CA LEU A 243 14.66 41.83 -9.95
C LEU A 243 15.41 42.67 -11.00
N ASN A 244 16.59 43.21 -10.66
CA ASN A 244 17.42 43.96 -11.60
C ASN A 244 17.93 43.08 -12.76
N LEU A 245 18.26 41.82 -12.49
CA LEU A 245 18.72 40.87 -13.50
C LEU A 245 17.57 40.33 -14.35
N GLN A 246 16.37 40.23 -13.78
CA GLN A 246 15.16 39.88 -14.52
C GLN A 246 14.89 40.85 -15.70
N VAL A 247 15.17 42.15 -15.52
CA VAL A 247 15.06 43.16 -16.59
C VAL A 247 16.05 42.89 -17.73
N LYS A 248 17.29 42.50 -17.40
CA LYS A 248 18.31 42.17 -18.40
C LYS A 248 17.99 40.88 -19.13
N LEU A 249 17.50 39.86 -18.42
CA LEU A 249 17.04 38.62 -19.02
C LEU A 249 15.86 38.85 -19.99
N LEU A 250 14.92 39.73 -19.62
CA LEU A 250 13.82 40.10 -20.49
C LEU A 250 14.31 40.70 -21.81
N ARG A 251 15.33 41.56 -21.78
CA ARG A 251 15.94 42.12 -23.00
C ARG A 251 16.57 41.04 -23.87
N ILE A 252 17.26 40.06 -23.29
CA ILE A 252 17.80 38.92 -24.05
C ILE A 252 16.67 38.14 -24.74
N LEU A 253 15.58 37.85 -24.02
CA LEU A 253 14.43 37.11 -24.58
C LEU A 253 13.71 37.87 -25.70
N GLN A 254 13.74 39.20 -25.69
CA GLN A 254 13.03 40.06 -26.66
C GLN A 254 13.90 40.49 -27.83
N GLU A 255 15.09 41.02 -27.55
CA GLU A 255 15.97 41.69 -28.51
C GLU A 255 17.08 40.77 -29.03
N LYS A 256 17.27 39.60 -28.40
CA LYS A 256 18.38 38.67 -28.72
C LYS A 256 19.77 39.31 -28.60
N GLU A 257 19.92 40.23 -27.65
CA GLU A 257 21.16 40.96 -27.42
C GLU A 257 21.60 40.88 -25.96
N VAL A 258 22.91 40.72 -25.74
CA VAL A 258 23.54 40.80 -24.42
C VAL A 258 24.47 42.00 -24.35
N THR A 259 24.45 42.73 -23.23
CA THR A 259 25.34 43.87 -22.99
C THR A 259 26.26 43.57 -21.81
N PRO A 260 27.59 43.42 -22.02
CA PRO A 260 28.54 43.20 -20.94
C PRO A 260 28.57 44.36 -19.94
N LEU A 261 28.86 44.08 -18.66
CA LEU A 261 29.02 45.12 -17.65
C LEU A 261 30.17 46.06 -18.04
N GLY A 262 29.93 47.35 -17.90
CA GLY A 262 30.89 48.40 -18.29
C GLY A 262 30.97 48.67 -19.80
N SER A 263 30.19 47.96 -20.62
CA SER A 263 30.07 48.20 -22.07
C SER A 263 28.75 48.91 -22.40
N SER A 264 28.79 49.82 -23.37
CA SER A 264 27.59 50.37 -24.02
C SER A 264 27.25 49.65 -25.33
N LYS A 265 28.08 48.69 -25.76
CA LYS A 265 27.89 47.91 -26.97
C LYS A 265 27.17 46.60 -26.63
N SER A 266 26.06 46.34 -27.30
CA SER A 266 25.38 45.07 -27.27
C SER A 266 25.99 44.08 -28.26
N ILE A 267 25.82 42.79 -27.96
CA ILE A 267 26.29 41.65 -28.74
C ILE A 267 25.05 40.83 -29.10
N GLN A 268 24.82 40.65 -30.40
CA GLN A 268 23.74 39.79 -30.91
C GLN A 268 24.05 38.33 -30.61
N ILE A 269 23.06 37.61 -30.09
CA ILE A 269 23.16 36.20 -29.69
C ILE A 269 21.93 35.41 -30.16
N ASP A 270 22.13 34.15 -30.54
CA ASP A 270 21.03 33.25 -30.86
C ASP A 270 21.06 32.04 -29.92
N VAL A 271 20.35 32.15 -28.81
CA VAL A 271 20.34 31.14 -27.73
C VAL A 271 18.92 30.67 -27.49
N GLN A 272 18.73 29.34 -27.43
CA GLN A 272 17.49 28.79 -26.89
C GLN A 272 17.57 28.74 -25.35
N ILE A 273 16.53 29.24 -24.69
CA ILE A 273 16.48 29.34 -23.23
C ILE A 273 15.59 28.24 -22.67
N ILE A 274 16.14 27.45 -21.74
CA ILE A 274 15.39 26.50 -20.91
C ILE A 274 15.50 26.99 -19.47
N ALA A 275 14.40 27.36 -18.84
CA ALA A 275 14.37 27.78 -17.44
C ALA A 275 13.75 26.70 -16.57
N ALA A 276 14.18 26.58 -15.32
CA ALA A 276 13.63 25.63 -14.36
C ALA A 276 13.37 26.28 -12.99
N THR A 277 12.31 25.83 -12.32
CA THR A 277 12.01 26.26 -10.95
C THR A 277 11.14 25.23 -10.22
N ASN A 278 11.25 25.22 -8.89
CA ASN A 278 10.36 24.51 -7.97
C ASN A 278 9.33 25.43 -7.30
N GLN A 279 9.39 26.75 -7.54
CA GLN A 279 8.48 27.74 -6.97
C GLN A 279 7.38 28.13 -7.97
N SER A 280 6.21 28.50 -7.45
CA SER A 280 5.13 29.06 -8.25
C SER A 280 5.47 30.49 -8.68
N LEU A 281 5.93 30.66 -9.92
CA LEU A 281 6.21 31.99 -10.48
C LEU A 281 4.98 32.89 -10.50
N GLU A 282 3.79 32.33 -10.77
CA GLU A 282 2.53 33.07 -10.74
C GLU A 282 2.25 33.69 -9.36
N LYS A 283 2.52 32.94 -8.27
CA LYS A 283 2.44 33.50 -6.91
C LYS A 283 3.48 34.59 -6.69
N MET A 284 4.72 34.40 -7.15
CA MET A 284 5.78 35.40 -7.01
C MET A 284 5.50 36.69 -7.78
N VAL A 285 4.80 36.61 -8.91
CA VAL A 285 4.31 37.79 -9.65
C VAL A 285 3.30 38.56 -8.81
N ARG A 286 2.31 37.87 -8.22
CA ARG A 286 1.33 38.49 -7.31
C ARG A 286 1.98 39.14 -6.09
N ASP A 287 3.03 38.53 -5.56
CA ASP A 287 3.79 39.02 -4.41
C ASP A 287 4.81 40.11 -4.78
N GLY A 288 4.93 40.51 -6.06
CA GLY A 288 5.87 41.52 -6.54
C GLY A 288 7.35 41.10 -6.53
N ARG A 289 7.63 39.80 -6.35
CA ARG A 289 8.98 39.21 -6.30
C ARG A 289 9.49 38.73 -7.65
N PHE A 290 8.61 38.63 -8.64
CA PHE A 290 8.95 38.26 -10.01
C PHE A 290 8.19 39.16 -10.98
N ARG A 291 8.82 39.58 -12.07
CA ARG A 291 8.16 40.47 -13.02
C ARG A 291 7.18 39.73 -13.91
N GLU A 292 5.99 40.32 -14.09
CA GLU A 292 4.92 39.78 -14.92
C GLU A 292 5.33 39.64 -16.40
N ASP A 293 6.01 40.66 -16.94
CA ASP A 293 6.48 40.67 -18.33
C ASP A 293 7.48 39.53 -18.64
N LEU A 294 8.41 39.26 -17.72
CA LEU A 294 9.34 38.14 -17.82
C LEU A 294 8.63 36.79 -17.67
N TYR A 295 7.67 36.68 -16.74
CA TYR A 295 6.90 35.45 -16.55
C TYR A 295 6.23 35.00 -17.84
N TYR A 296 5.53 35.90 -18.54
CA TYR A 296 4.88 35.55 -19.81
C TYR A 296 5.85 35.19 -20.94
N ARG A 297 7.09 35.72 -20.93
CA ARG A 297 8.13 35.36 -21.90
C ARG A 297 8.83 34.03 -21.59
N LEU A 298 8.85 33.62 -20.33
CA LEU A 298 9.36 32.30 -19.93
C LEU A 298 8.30 31.21 -20.07
N ASN A 299 7.04 31.52 -19.73
CA ASN A 299 5.93 30.57 -19.72
C ASN A 299 5.32 30.32 -21.11
N VAL A 300 6.15 30.12 -22.13
CA VAL A 300 5.71 29.83 -23.50
C VAL A 300 5.34 28.35 -23.63
N VAL A 301 6.22 27.46 -23.18
CA VAL A 301 5.98 26.02 -23.09
C VAL A 301 6.29 25.54 -21.68
N PRO A 302 5.29 25.50 -20.77
CA PRO A 302 5.47 24.88 -19.47
C PRO A 302 5.48 23.35 -19.58
N ILE A 303 6.46 22.71 -18.95
CA ILE A 303 6.54 21.26 -18.80
C ILE A 303 6.59 20.96 -17.30
N GLU A 304 5.52 20.36 -16.78
CA GLU A 304 5.44 19.95 -15.39
C GLU A 304 5.97 18.53 -15.21
N ILE A 305 6.98 18.39 -14.35
CA ILE A 305 7.67 17.12 -14.11
C ILE A 305 7.13 16.52 -12.83
N PRO A 306 6.46 15.35 -12.88
CA PRO A 306 5.82 14.76 -11.73
C PRO A 306 6.84 14.34 -10.66
N PRO A 307 6.50 14.51 -9.37
CA PRO A 307 7.31 14.01 -8.27
C PRO A 307 7.33 12.48 -8.28
N LEU A 308 8.35 11.88 -7.66
CA LEU A 308 8.61 10.44 -7.68
C LEU A 308 7.42 9.61 -7.12
N ARG A 309 6.73 10.13 -6.10
CA ARG A 309 5.50 9.54 -5.54
C ARG A 309 4.33 9.43 -6.51
N GLU A 310 4.35 10.15 -7.63
CA GLU A 310 3.32 10.06 -8.68
C GLU A 310 3.75 9.14 -9.84
N ARG A 311 4.95 8.56 -9.76
CA ARG A 311 5.55 7.64 -10.73
C ARG A 311 6.25 6.47 -10.03
N ILE A 312 5.52 5.86 -9.09
CA ILE A 312 6.00 4.76 -8.23
C ILE A 312 6.54 3.59 -9.06
N GLU A 313 5.95 3.35 -10.23
CA GLU A 313 6.36 2.32 -11.20
C GLU A 313 7.83 2.47 -11.66
N GLU A 314 8.41 3.67 -11.58
CA GLU A 314 9.81 3.93 -11.95
C GLU A 314 10.80 3.62 -10.83
N ILE A 315 10.34 3.57 -9.58
CA ILE A 315 11.21 3.40 -8.40
C ILE A 315 12.05 2.12 -8.49
N PRO A 316 11.49 0.93 -8.81
CA PRO A 316 12.28 -0.29 -8.94
C PRO A 316 13.40 -0.17 -9.99
N TYR A 317 13.10 0.41 -11.15
CA TYR A 317 14.07 0.58 -12.24
C TYR A 317 15.19 1.56 -11.87
N LEU A 318 14.83 2.67 -11.21
CA LEU A 318 15.82 3.62 -10.67
C LEU A 318 16.71 2.96 -9.62
N ILE A 319 16.15 2.13 -8.73
CA ILE A 319 16.91 1.36 -7.74
C ILE A 319 17.93 0.47 -8.44
N TYR A 320 17.52 -0.34 -9.42
CA TYR A 320 18.43 -1.22 -10.15
C TYR A 320 19.53 -0.43 -10.87
N HIS A 321 19.18 0.67 -11.52
CA HIS A 321 20.14 1.54 -12.19
C HIS A 321 21.20 2.08 -11.21
N PHE A 322 20.79 2.61 -10.06
CA PHE A 322 21.72 3.16 -9.08
C PHE A 322 22.55 2.08 -8.38
N ILE A 323 21.98 0.92 -8.06
CA ILE A 323 22.74 -0.22 -7.51
C ILE A 323 23.87 -0.60 -8.46
N ASP A 324 23.56 -0.81 -9.75
CA ASP A 324 24.55 -1.22 -10.74
C ASP A 324 25.66 -0.16 -10.92
N LYS A 325 25.25 1.11 -11.04
CA LYS A 325 26.16 2.26 -11.08
C LYS A 325 27.14 2.26 -9.91
N TYR A 326 26.64 2.14 -8.68
CA TYR A 326 27.48 2.27 -7.48
C TYR A 326 28.23 0.99 -7.12
N ASN A 327 27.70 -0.18 -7.44
CA ASN A 327 28.46 -1.44 -7.33
C ASN A 327 29.68 -1.40 -8.24
N THR A 328 29.51 -0.95 -9.48
CA THR A 328 30.62 -0.78 -10.43
C THR A 328 31.60 0.27 -9.94
N LEU A 329 31.11 1.44 -9.51
CA LEU A 329 31.95 2.55 -9.08
C LEU A 329 32.80 2.23 -7.83
N TYR A 330 32.22 1.52 -6.85
CA TYR A 330 32.90 1.21 -5.59
C TYR A 330 33.44 -0.22 -5.52
N ASN A 331 33.38 -0.97 -6.63
CA ASN A 331 33.77 -2.38 -6.70
C ASN A 331 33.12 -3.23 -5.59
N ARG A 332 31.79 -3.09 -5.45
CA ARG A 332 30.94 -3.81 -4.51
C ARG A 332 30.00 -4.75 -5.26
N ASN A 333 29.35 -5.65 -4.54
CA ASN A 333 28.34 -6.57 -5.08
C ASN A 333 27.14 -6.63 -4.14
N ILE A 334 26.49 -5.48 -3.95
CA ILE A 334 25.31 -5.32 -3.11
C ILE A 334 24.05 -5.59 -3.93
N ASN A 335 23.16 -6.42 -3.39
CA ASN A 335 21.85 -6.74 -3.93
C ASN A 335 20.78 -6.30 -2.94
N ILE A 336 19.69 -5.71 -3.45
CA ILE A 336 18.53 -5.33 -2.64
C ILE A 336 17.47 -6.43 -2.75
N LEU A 337 16.95 -6.88 -1.60
CA LEU A 337 15.92 -7.92 -1.54
C LEU A 337 14.52 -7.36 -1.91
N PRO A 338 13.59 -8.19 -2.40
CA PRO A 338 12.26 -7.73 -2.85
C PRO A 338 11.47 -6.94 -1.79
N ASP A 339 11.48 -7.41 -0.54
CA ASP A 339 10.82 -6.73 0.59
C ASP A 339 11.34 -5.30 0.82
N THR A 340 12.58 -5.05 0.41
CA THR A 340 13.25 -3.76 0.52
C THR A 340 12.85 -2.84 -0.62
N ILE A 341 12.66 -3.38 -1.81
CA ILE A 341 12.12 -2.63 -2.96
C ILE A 341 10.70 -2.18 -2.65
N ASP A 342 9.87 -3.07 -2.09
CA ASP A 342 8.51 -2.73 -1.66
C ASP A 342 8.53 -1.60 -0.63
N LEU A 343 9.41 -1.69 0.37
CA LEU A 343 9.58 -0.63 1.37
C LEU A 343 9.94 0.72 0.72
N LEU A 344 10.87 0.70 -0.23
CA LEU A 344 11.30 1.90 -0.95
C LEU A 344 10.19 2.46 -1.85
N CYS A 345 9.29 1.64 -2.37
CA CYS A 345 8.13 2.10 -3.16
C CYS A 345 7.04 2.76 -2.31
N ILE A 346 6.94 2.41 -1.01
CA ILE A 346 5.94 2.97 -0.08
C ILE A 346 6.32 4.38 0.39
N TYR A 347 7.60 4.75 0.31
CA TYR A 347 8.06 6.05 0.80
C TYR A 347 7.77 7.18 -0.20
N ASP A 348 7.39 8.36 0.31
CA ASP A 348 6.96 9.50 -0.53
C ASP A 348 8.10 10.18 -1.31
N TRP A 349 9.36 9.94 -0.91
CA TRP A 349 10.55 10.57 -1.50
C TRP A 349 10.44 12.11 -1.65
N PRO A 350 10.39 12.89 -0.55
CA PRO A 350 10.30 14.36 -0.62
C PRO A 350 11.47 15.02 -1.37
N GLY A 351 12.64 14.38 -1.44
CA GLY A 351 13.77 14.83 -2.27
C GLY A 351 13.85 14.13 -3.64
N ASN A 352 12.78 13.44 -4.04
CA ASN A 352 12.60 12.75 -5.32
C ASN A 352 13.79 11.85 -5.70
N VAL A 353 14.18 11.83 -6.97
CA VAL A 353 15.23 10.94 -7.50
C VAL A 353 16.57 11.20 -6.82
N ARG A 354 16.91 12.45 -6.51
CA ARG A 354 18.15 12.80 -5.79
C ARG A 354 18.20 12.15 -4.40
N GLN A 355 17.09 12.12 -3.67
CA GLN A 355 17.06 11.45 -2.36
C GLN A 355 17.16 9.94 -2.51
N LEU A 356 16.48 9.35 -3.50
CA LEU A 356 16.57 7.93 -3.80
C LEU A 356 18.01 7.53 -4.14
N GLU A 357 18.65 8.22 -5.08
CA GLU A 357 20.04 8.00 -5.49
C GLU A 357 21.00 8.03 -4.29
N ASN A 358 20.94 9.10 -3.48
CA ASN A 358 21.77 9.22 -2.27
C ASN A 358 21.53 8.09 -1.26
N THR A 359 20.28 7.62 -1.15
CA THR A 359 19.92 6.52 -0.24
C THR A 359 20.51 5.20 -0.73
N ILE A 360 20.43 4.93 -2.04
CA ILE A 360 21.02 3.72 -2.65
C ILE A 360 22.54 3.76 -2.60
N GLU A 361 23.17 4.89 -2.91
CA GLU A 361 24.61 5.08 -2.75
C GLU A 361 25.07 4.77 -1.32
N ARG A 362 24.37 5.34 -0.34
CA ARG A 362 24.64 5.09 1.09
C ARG A 362 24.50 3.61 1.44
N ILE A 363 23.47 2.93 0.94
CA ILE A 363 23.29 1.48 1.15
C ILE A 363 24.49 0.73 0.58
N VAL A 364 24.93 1.01 -0.65
CA VAL A 364 26.06 0.32 -1.28
C VAL A 364 27.36 0.52 -0.50
N VAL A 365 27.60 1.74 0.00
CA VAL A 365 28.83 2.08 0.72
C VAL A 365 28.86 1.48 2.14
N THR A 366 27.73 1.52 2.85
CA THR A 366 27.68 1.20 4.30
C THR A 366 27.30 -0.25 4.62
N SER A 367 26.73 -0.98 3.66
CA SER A 367 26.29 -2.36 3.90
C SER A 367 27.49 -3.30 4.09
N ARG A 368 27.39 -4.13 5.12
CA ARG A 368 28.36 -5.18 5.43
C ARG A 368 28.03 -6.50 4.71
N GLU A 369 26.75 -6.76 4.52
CA GLU A 369 26.24 -7.95 3.85
C GLU A 369 25.99 -7.67 2.37
N MET A 370 26.11 -8.70 1.53
CA MET A 370 25.82 -8.59 0.09
C MET A 370 24.33 -8.42 -0.17
N ASN A 371 23.47 -9.09 0.61
CA ASN A 371 22.02 -9.00 0.46
C ASN A 371 21.47 -8.05 1.50
N VAL A 372 20.90 -6.94 1.05
CA VAL A 372 20.34 -5.91 1.91
C VAL A 372 18.85 -6.15 2.06
N ASP A 373 18.44 -6.33 3.32
CA ASP A 373 17.04 -6.50 3.69
C ASP A 373 16.37 -5.19 4.12
N SER A 374 15.05 -5.27 4.21
CA SER A 374 14.18 -4.13 4.46
C SER A 374 14.34 -3.54 5.87
N SER A 375 14.81 -4.35 6.83
CA SER A 375 15.04 -3.93 8.21
C SER A 375 16.25 -3.03 8.37
N LEU A 376 17.28 -3.24 7.54
CA LEU A 376 18.45 -2.38 7.47
C LEU A 376 18.09 -1.02 6.85
N VAL A 377 17.32 -1.04 5.75
CA VAL A 377 16.92 0.16 5.01
C VAL A 377 15.89 1.00 5.75
N TYR A 378 15.02 0.38 6.54
CA TYR A 378 14.02 1.10 7.35
C TYR A 378 14.64 2.23 8.19
N ASN A 379 15.86 2.03 8.72
CA ASN A 379 16.53 3.03 9.55
C ASN A 379 17.23 4.14 8.74
N TYR A 380 17.45 3.95 7.45
CA TYR A 380 18.04 4.99 6.58
C TYR A 380 17.01 5.99 6.07
N ILE A 381 15.73 5.60 6.07
CA ILE A 381 14.63 6.42 5.61
C ILE A 381 14.08 7.23 6.79
N PRO A 382 14.02 8.57 6.71
CA PRO A 382 13.38 9.38 7.73
C PRO A 382 11.87 9.30 7.58
N TRP A 383 11.28 8.28 8.22
CA TRP A 383 9.83 8.15 8.32
C TRP A 383 9.26 9.32 9.12
N LYS A 384 8.29 10.03 8.55
CA LYS A 384 7.48 10.98 9.33
C LYS A 384 6.69 10.17 10.33
N LYS A 385 7.07 10.21 11.61
CA LYS A 385 6.23 9.67 12.69
C LYS A 385 4.97 10.53 12.70
N PRO A 386 3.77 9.97 12.47
CA PRO A 386 2.55 10.73 12.61
C PRO A 386 2.52 11.27 14.05
N SER A 387 2.38 12.59 14.19
CA SER A 387 2.08 13.17 15.49
C SER A 387 0.70 12.66 15.87
N ILE A 388 0.61 11.75 16.84
CA ILE A 388 -0.67 11.32 17.40
C ILE A 388 -1.22 12.54 18.13
N LYS A 389 -2.09 13.31 17.46
CA LYS A 389 -2.66 14.53 18.02
C LYS A 389 -3.73 14.21 19.06
N GLU A 390 -4.44 13.09 18.88
CA GLU A 390 -5.52 12.64 19.76
C GLU A 390 -5.50 11.11 19.90
N PRO A 391 -5.76 10.58 21.10
CA PRO A 391 -5.88 9.14 21.31
C PRO A 391 -7.15 8.58 20.63
N PRO A 392 -7.19 7.28 20.29
CA PRO A 392 -8.40 6.65 19.76
C PRO A 392 -9.56 6.78 20.75
N VAL A 393 -10.72 7.22 20.27
CA VAL A 393 -11.93 7.42 21.08
C VAL A 393 -12.72 6.11 21.16
N ILE A 394 -12.86 5.58 22.38
CA ILE A 394 -13.73 4.43 22.66
C ILE A 394 -15.10 4.99 23.06
N GLN A 395 -16.12 4.77 22.23
CA GLN A 395 -17.46 5.36 22.40
C GLN A 395 -18.30 4.67 23.49
N HIS A 396 -17.98 3.41 23.84
CA HIS A 396 -18.72 2.60 24.81
C HIS A 396 -17.80 1.76 25.68
N ILE A 397 -18.23 1.43 26.91
CA ILE A 397 -17.47 0.54 27.79
C ILE A 397 -17.49 -0.87 27.22
N LEU A 398 -16.30 -1.45 27.03
CA LEU A 398 -16.09 -2.81 26.53
C LEU A 398 -15.20 -3.58 27.52
N PRO A 399 -15.32 -4.92 27.61
CA PRO A 399 -14.35 -5.74 28.33
C PRO A 399 -12.93 -5.45 27.81
N LEU A 400 -11.99 -5.21 28.73
CA LEU A 400 -10.64 -4.74 28.39
C LEU A 400 -9.93 -5.61 27.35
N GLN A 401 -10.01 -6.94 27.51
CA GLN A 401 -9.35 -7.87 26.59
C GLN A 401 -9.89 -7.75 25.16
N GLU A 402 -11.19 -7.50 25.01
CA GLU A 402 -11.81 -7.36 23.70
C GLU A 402 -11.42 -6.05 23.02
N ALA A 403 -11.32 -4.96 23.79
CA ALA A 403 -10.84 -3.67 23.27
C ALA A 403 -9.38 -3.78 22.79
N VAL A 404 -8.53 -4.48 23.54
CA VAL A 404 -7.14 -4.74 23.16
C VAL A 404 -7.07 -5.58 21.88
N ASP A 405 -7.83 -6.68 21.81
CA ASP A 405 -7.86 -7.56 20.64
C ASP A 405 -8.33 -6.79 19.39
N MET A 406 -9.36 -5.94 19.49
CA MET A 406 -9.86 -5.13 18.37
C MET A 406 -8.82 -4.13 17.84
N ILE A 407 -8.16 -3.40 18.74
CA ILE A 407 -7.11 -2.44 18.36
C ILE A 407 -5.92 -3.17 17.73
N GLU A 408 -5.55 -4.33 18.28
CA GLU A 408 -4.45 -5.13 17.77
C GLU A 408 -4.76 -5.70 16.38
N GLU A 409 -5.96 -6.25 16.15
CA GLU A 409 -6.40 -6.72 14.83
C GLU A 409 -6.33 -5.59 13.80
N GLN A 410 -6.78 -4.39 14.16
CA GLN A 410 -6.72 -3.21 13.29
C GLN A 410 -5.28 -2.82 12.95
N LEU A 411 -4.41 -2.69 13.95
CA LEU A 411 -3.01 -2.28 13.74
C LEU A 411 -2.22 -3.30 12.89
N ILE A 412 -2.44 -4.60 13.13
CA ILE A 412 -1.80 -5.68 12.37
C ILE A 412 -2.25 -5.68 10.92
N THR A 413 -3.55 -5.50 10.68
CA THR A 413 -4.13 -5.44 9.33
C THR A 413 -3.60 -4.23 8.58
N LEU A 414 -3.65 -3.04 9.18
CA LEU A 414 -3.11 -1.81 8.60
C LEU A 414 -1.61 -1.92 8.26
N ALA A 415 -0.82 -2.56 9.12
CA ALA A 415 0.60 -2.77 8.86
C ALA A 415 0.83 -3.74 7.68
N MET A 416 0.05 -4.82 7.59
CA MET A 416 0.17 -5.78 6.50
C MET A 416 -0.30 -5.22 5.16
N ASP A 417 -1.40 -4.47 5.14
CA ASP A 417 -1.90 -3.82 3.91
C ASP A 417 -0.89 -2.80 3.37
N LYS A 418 -0.27 -2.05 4.29
CA LYS A 418 0.72 -1.03 3.93
C LYS A 418 2.05 -1.63 3.48
N PHE A 419 2.63 -2.56 4.24
CA PHE A 419 4.01 -3.01 4.03
C PHE A 419 4.13 -4.35 3.30
N LYS A 420 3.04 -5.12 3.19
CA LYS A 420 2.97 -6.42 2.51
C LYS A 420 4.04 -7.45 2.93
N SER A 421 4.70 -7.23 4.07
CA SER A 421 5.79 -8.04 4.59
C SER A 421 5.66 -8.21 6.09
N VAL A 422 5.63 -9.46 6.54
CA VAL A 422 5.51 -9.82 7.97
C VAL A 422 6.71 -9.30 8.77
N LYS A 423 7.91 -9.34 8.18
CA LYS A 423 9.15 -8.88 8.84
C LYS A 423 9.13 -7.36 9.06
N LEU A 424 8.70 -6.61 8.04
CA LEU A 424 8.56 -5.15 8.13
C LEU A 424 7.47 -4.75 9.10
N ALA A 425 6.29 -5.36 8.98
CA ALA A 425 5.16 -5.06 9.86
C ALA A 425 5.49 -5.34 11.33
N ALA A 426 6.18 -6.44 11.62
CA ALA A 426 6.69 -6.73 12.96
C ALA A 426 7.63 -5.64 13.48
N LYS A 427 8.56 -5.16 12.63
CA LYS A 427 9.50 -4.09 12.98
C LYS A 427 8.82 -2.75 13.25
N VAL A 428 7.80 -2.40 12.46
CA VAL A 428 7.05 -1.14 12.59
C VAL A 428 6.16 -1.14 13.83
N LEU A 429 5.52 -2.27 14.13
CA LEU A 429 4.68 -2.46 15.31
C LEU A 429 5.47 -2.75 16.59
N ASP A 430 6.80 -2.82 16.48
CA ASP A 430 7.72 -3.14 17.59
C ASP A 430 7.41 -4.47 18.31
N ILE A 431 7.08 -5.50 17.53
CA ILE A 431 6.84 -6.86 18.01
C ILE A 431 7.75 -7.87 17.32
N SER A 432 7.88 -9.07 17.88
CA SER A 432 8.68 -10.13 17.25
C SER A 432 7.98 -10.70 16.00
N GLN A 433 8.77 -11.04 14.98
CA GLN A 433 8.26 -11.63 13.73
C GLN A 433 7.39 -12.90 13.95
N PRO A 434 7.73 -13.83 14.87
CA PRO A 434 6.86 -14.97 15.16
C PRO A 434 5.51 -14.56 15.75
N THR A 435 5.48 -13.51 16.58
CA THR A 435 4.24 -12.98 17.17
C THR A 435 3.37 -12.35 16.09
N MET A 436 3.95 -11.54 15.22
CA MET A 436 3.27 -10.95 14.07
C MET A 436 2.67 -12.02 13.16
N SER A 437 3.47 -13.02 12.78
CA SER A 437 3.03 -14.14 11.93
C SER A 437 1.86 -14.91 12.55
N ARG A 438 1.96 -15.28 13.83
CA ARG A 438 0.91 -15.99 14.56
C ARG A 438 -0.40 -15.18 14.61
N LYS A 439 -0.32 -13.89 14.91
CA LYS A 439 -1.50 -13.01 15.02
C LYS A 439 -2.12 -12.75 13.66
N TYR A 440 -1.33 -12.44 12.63
CA TYR A 440 -1.82 -12.24 11.28
C TYR A 440 -2.46 -13.51 10.69
N LYS A 441 -1.87 -14.69 10.94
CA LYS A 441 -2.47 -15.98 10.53
C LYS A 441 -3.86 -16.17 11.14
N LYS A 442 -4.02 -15.93 12.45
CA LYS A 442 -5.32 -16.03 13.14
C LYS A 442 -6.35 -15.07 12.53
N ILE A 443 -5.94 -13.83 12.21
CA ILE A 443 -6.79 -12.83 11.56
C ILE A 443 -7.19 -13.29 10.15
N ARG A 444 -6.24 -13.77 9.35
CA ARG A 444 -6.51 -14.26 7.99
C ARG A 444 -7.44 -15.46 7.98
N GLU A 445 -7.27 -16.40 8.92
CA GLU A 445 -8.16 -17.57 9.08
C GLU A 445 -9.58 -17.13 9.43
N LYS A 446 -9.73 -16.14 10.31
CA LYS A 446 -11.00 -15.49 10.63
C LYS A 446 -11.62 -14.88 9.36
N ILE A 447 -10.90 -14.00 8.65
CA ILE A 447 -11.38 -13.36 7.40
C ILE A 447 -11.74 -14.38 6.31
N GLN A 448 -10.98 -15.47 6.17
CA GLN A 448 -11.30 -16.52 5.20
C GLN A 448 -12.59 -17.25 5.54
N GLN A 449 -12.86 -17.52 6.82
CA GLN A 449 -14.15 -18.03 7.28
C GLN A 449 -15.29 -17.03 7.03
N GLU A 450 -14.98 -15.72 7.03
CA GLU A 450 -15.93 -14.64 6.78
C GLU A 450 -16.30 -14.44 5.29
N SER A 451 -15.39 -14.76 4.37
CA SER A 451 -15.54 -14.56 2.91
C SER A 451 -16.33 -15.65 2.17
N LEU A 452 -16.63 -16.77 2.83
CA LEU A 452 -17.27 -17.93 2.21
C LEU A 452 -18.78 -17.89 2.49
N SER A 453 -19.60 -17.41 1.54
CA SER A 453 -21.09 -17.39 1.55
C SER A 453 -21.79 -16.16 2.19
N PRO A 454 -22.87 -15.61 1.57
CA PRO A 454 -23.78 -14.62 2.18
C PRO A 454 -24.33 -15.04 3.55
N SER A 455 -24.46 -16.35 3.78
CA SER A 455 -24.84 -16.90 5.09
C SER A 455 -23.81 -16.62 6.17
N ASN A 456 -22.51 -16.60 5.83
CA ASN A 456 -21.43 -16.34 6.77
C ASN A 456 -21.31 -14.85 7.09
N LYS A 457 -21.50 -13.97 6.08
CA LYS A 457 -21.62 -12.51 6.31
C LYS A 457 -22.72 -12.20 7.33
N ARG A 458 -23.90 -12.82 7.16
CA ARG A 458 -25.01 -12.70 8.10
C ARG A 458 -24.65 -13.26 9.48
N SER A 459 -24.02 -14.43 9.54
CA SER A 459 -23.57 -15.05 10.81
C SER A 459 -22.61 -14.15 11.60
N ILE A 460 -21.68 -13.44 10.96
CA ILE A 460 -20.75 -12.54 11.64
C ILE A 460 -21.45 -11.29 12.16
N LEU A 461 -22.31 -10.69 11.34
CA LEU A 461 -23.11 -9.54 11.74
C LEU A 461 -24.01 -9.94 12.92
N GLU A 462 -24.59 -11.13 12.88
CA GLU A 462 -25.39 -11.70 13.97
C GLU A 462 -24.53 -12.01 15.21
N GLN A 463 -23.29 -12.49 15.07
CA GLN A 463 -22.37 -12.67 16.20
C GLN A 463 -21.99 -11.33 16.85
N HIS A 464 -21.74 -10.30 16.05
CA HIS A 464 -21.45 -8.96 16.56
C HIS A 464 -22.66 -8.38 17.31
N LEU A 465 -23.85 -8.52 16.73
CA LEU A 465 -25.09 -8.09 17.36
C LEU A 465 -25.38 -8.89 18.64
N ASN A 466 -25.21 -10.21 18.64
CA ASN A 466 -25.34 -11.06 19.83
C ASN A 466 -24.42 -10.58 20.95
N LYS A 467 -23.19 -10.20 20.61
CA LYS A 467 -22.23 -9.69 21.59
C LYS A 467 -22.69 -8.37 22.22
N GLN A 468 -23.24 -7.46 21.43
CA GLN A 468 -23.82 -6.21 21.91
C GLN A 468 -25.02 -6.45 22.84
N LEU A 469 -26.00 -7.24 22.39
CA LEU A 469 -27.21 -7.54 23.16
C LEU A 469 -26.87 -8.25 24.48
N ARG A 470 -25.93 -9.21 24.44
CA ARG A 470 -25.41 -9.88 25.64
C ARG A 470 -24.76 -8.91 26.62
N SER A 471 -23.94 -7.98 26.12
CA SER A 471 -23.24 -7.00 26.97
C SER A 471 -24.22 -6.06 27.66
N MET A 472 -25.24 -5.59 26.94
CA MET A 472 -26.32 -4.80 27.50
C MET A 472 -27.06 -5.57 28.61
N ALA A 473 -27.43 -6.83 28.35
CA ALA A 473 -28.11 -7.65 29.36
C ALA A 473 -27.29 -7.82 30.65
N ILE A 474 -25.96 -7.99 30.55
CA ILE A 474 -25.06 -8.11 31.71
C ILE A 474 -24.96 -6.78 32.48
N VAL A 475 -24.81 -5.66 31.77
CA VAL A 475 -24.71 -4.34 32.43
C VAL A 475 -26.01 -4.03 33.16
N THR A 476 -27.14 -4.26 32.50
CA THR A 476 -28.46 -3.99 33.06
C THR A 476 -28.81 -4.92 34.22
N SER A 477 -28.41 -6.19 34.17
CA SER A 477 -28.63 -7.11 35.29
C SER A 477 -27.89 -6.66 36.56
N ALA A 478 -26.71 -6.05 36.42
CA ALA A 478 -25.93 -5.52 37.54
C ALA A 478 -26.59 -4.31 38.23
N VAL A 479 -27.51 -3.62 37.55
CA VAL A 479 -28.25 -2.49 38.13
C VAL A 479 -29.34 -2.98 39.09
N ILE A 480 -29.79 -4.23 38.98
CA ILE A 480 -30.87 -4.80 39.80
C ILE A 480 -30.31 -5.31 41.12
N HIS A 481 -30.89 -4.88 42.24
CA HIS A 481 -30.40 -5.28 43.56
C HIS A 481 -30.79 -6.73 43.87
N PRO A 482 -29.83 -7.60 44.27
CA PRO A 482 -30.13 -9.01 44.57
C PRO A 482 -31.13 -9.21 45.71
N GLU A 483 -31.18 -8.28 46.67
CA GLU A 483 -32.11 -8.30 47.79
C GLU A 483 -33.57 -8.17 47.33
N ASP A 484 -33.84 -7.26 46.39
CA ASP A 484 -35.18 -7.04 45.82
C ASP A 484 -35.67 -8.32 45.10
N ILE A 485 -34.76 -9.03 44.42
CA ILE A 485 -35.07 -10.27 43.69
C ILE A 485 -35.26 -11.45 44.64
N SER A 486 -34.42 -11.57 45.66
CA SER A 486 -34.55 -12.61 46.68
C SER A 486 -35.89 -12.50 47.41
N GLU A 487 -36.34 -11.28 47.72
CA GLU A 487 -37.64 -11.05 48.33
C GLU A 487 -38.79 -11.52 47.42
N LEU A 488 -38.78 -11.09 46.15
CA LEU A 488 -39.83 -11.43 45.18
C LEU A 488 -39.88 -12.92 44.83
N VAL A 489 -38.74 -13.59 44.86
CA VAL A 489 -38.63 -15.03 44.58
C VAL A 489 -39.15 -15.89 45.75
N ASN A 490 -39.10 -15.39 46.98
CA ASN A 490 -39.48 -16.12 48.20
C ASN A 490 -40.93 -15.85 48.65
N GLN A 491 -41.53 -14.75 48.21
CA GLN A 491 -42.93 -14.40 48.50
C GLN A 491 -43.87 -14.79 47.35
N HIS A 492 -45.18 -14.88 47.60
CA HIS A 492 -46.14 -15.04 46.50
C HIS A 492 -46.16 -13.75 45.67
N VAL A 493 -45.97 -13.89 44.36
CA VAL A 493 -45.92 -12.76 43.42
C VAL A 493 -47.23 -11.99 43.51
N SER A 494 -47.18 -10.73 43.94
CA SER A 494 -48.36 -9.89 44.16
C SER A 494 -48.11 -8.45 43.68
N PRO A 495 -48.96 -7.89 42.78
CA PRO A 495 -48.82 -6.51 42.31
C PRO A 495 -48.95 -5.43 43.39
N SER A 496 -49.49 -5.78 44.57
CA SER A 496 -49.55 -4.89 45.74
C SER A 496 -48.25 -4.85 46.56
N ASN A 497 -47.24 -5.66 46.24
CA ASN A 497 -45.95 -5.67 46.92
C ASN A 497 -45.13 -4.40 46.56
N PRO A 498 -44.65 -3.60 47.54
CA PRO A 498 -43.82 -2.41 47.27
C PRO A 498 -42.53 -2.70 46.50
N THR A 499 -41.86 -3.82 46.80
CA THR A 499 -40.65 -4.28 46.10
C THR A 499 -40.98 -4.66 44.65
N PHE A 500 -42.16 -5.25 44.40
CA PHE A 500 -42.63 -5.54 43.05
C PHE A 500 -42.79 -4.27 42.22
N GLN A 501 -43.49 -3.26 42.77
CA GLN A 501 -43.69 -1.97 42.08
C GLN A 501 -42.37 -1.24 41.82
N LYS A 502 -41.44 -1.30 42.78
CA LYS A 502 -40.09 -0.73 42.64
C LYS A 502 -39.32 -1.39 41.48
N VAL A 503 -39.32 -2.72 41.40
CA VAL A 503 -38.62 -3.44 40.33
C VAL A 503 -39.33 -3.25 38.99
N GLN A 504 -40.66 -3.36 38.92
CA GLN A 504 -41.44 -3.13 37.70
C GLN A 504 -41.22 -1.73 37.11
N LYS A 505 -41.23 -0.69 37.94
CA LYS A 505 -40.92 0.68 37.50
C LYS A 505 -39.51 0.78 36.93
N LYS A 506 -38.55 0.08 37.53
CA LYS A 506 -37.16 0.06 37.08
C LYS A 506 -37.00 -0.66 35.74
N LEU A 507 -37.69 -1.78 35.54
CA LEU A 507 -37.71 -2.50 34.26
C LEU A 507 -38.36 -1.65 33.15
N THR A 508 -39.44 -0.95 33.47
CA THR A 508 -40.11 -0.02 32.55
C THR A 508 -39.19 1.15 32.17
N GLN A 509 -38.46 1.71 33.14
CA GLN A 509 -37.44 2.74 32.87
C GLN A 509 -36.31 2.24 31.96
N ILE A 510 -35.81 1.02 32.19
CA ILE A 510 -34.78 0.41 31.35
C ILE A 510 -35.29 0.27 29.91
N ARG A 511 -36.51 -0.24 29.72
CA ARG A 511 -37.14 -0.37 28.41
C ARG A 511 -37.26 0.98 27.69
N GLU A 512 -37.74 2.00 28.40
CA GLU A 512 -37.93 3.37 27.85
C GLU A 512 -36.60 4.07 27.52
N GLN A 513 -35.56 3.85 28.32
CA GLN A 513 -34.24 4.46 28.12
C GLN A 513 -33.49 3.89 26.93
N GLU A 514 -33.56 2.57 26.75
CA GLU A 514 -32.81 1.90 25.70
C GLU A 514 -33.50 2.01 24.33
N GLY A 515 -34.82 2.24 24.26
CA GLY A 515 -35.57 2.48 23.01
C GLY A 515 -35.52 1.34 21.96
N ILE A 516 -34.90 0.24 22.34
CA ILE A 516 -34.45 -0.90 21.52
C ILE A 516 -35.11 -2.21 21.99
N ILE A 517 -35.63 -2.18 23.22
CA ILE A 517 -36.19 -3.35 23.91
C ILE A 517 -37.71 -3.24 23.84
N GLU A 518 -38.36 -4.33 23.42
CA GLU A 518 -39.81 -4.42 23.48
C GLU A 518 -40.27 -4.71 24.90
N TRP A 519 -39.70 -5.74 25.51
CA TRP A 519 -40.06 -6.18 26.85
C TRP A 519 -38.84 -6.52 27.69
N VAL A 520 -38.95 -6.24 28.97
CA VAL A 520 -37.97 -6.56 29.99
C VAL A 520 -38.66 -7.32 31.11
N TYR A 521 -38.20 -8.53 31.38
CA TYR A 521 -38.82 -9.38 32.39
C TYR A 521 -37.80 -10.17 33.19
N ILE A 522 -38.20 -10.53 34.40
CA ILE A 522 -37.43 -11.35 35.33
C ILE A 522 -38.20 -12.64 35.55
N PHE A 523 -37.61 -13.73 35.10
CA PHE A 523 -38.17 -15.06 35.17
C PHE A 523 -37.38 -15.95 36.12
N LYS A 524 -38.08 -16.92 36.71
CA LYS A 524 -37.48 -17.99 37.50
C LYS A 524 -37.83 -19.33 36.88
N ALA A 525 -36.83 -20.18 36.64
CA ALA A 525 -37.09 -21.55 36.20
C ALA A 525 -37.82 -22.36 37.28
N VAL A 526 -38.89 -23.06 36.88
CA VAL A 526 -39.66 -23.96 37.75
C VAL A 526 -39.31 -25.41 37.46
N ASP A 527 -39.20 -25.76 36.18
CA ASP A 527 -38.72 -27.05 35.67
C ASP A 527 -37.96 -26.82 34.34
N ASN A 528 -37.53 -27.89 33.67
CA ASN A 528 -36.72 -27.80 32.44
C ASN A 528 -37.45 -27.18 31.24
N ASN A 529 -38.75 -26.89 31.33
CA ASN A 529 -39.53 -26.37 30.21
C ASN A 529 -40.38 -25.13 30.58
N LYS A 530 -40.41 -24.71 31.85
CA LYS A 530 -41.31 -23.63 32.30
C LYS A 530 -40.60 -22.54 33.09
N LEU A 531 -40.92 -21.31 32.73
CA LEU A 531 -40.46 -20.09 33.40
C LEU A 531 -41.63 -19.43 34.14
N LEU A 532 -41.43 -19.09 35.41
CA LEU A 532 -42.38 -18.32 36.20
C LEU A 532 -42.09 -16.82 36.05
N ASN A 533 -43.09 -16.05 35.66
CA ASN A 533 -42.97 -14.59 35.65
C ASN A 533 -42.93 -14.04 37.08
N ILE A 534 -41.78 -13.50 37.50
CA ILE A 534 -41.63 -12.86 38.81
C ILE A 534 -42.05 -11.40 38.74
N VAL A 535 -41.52 -10.66 37.76
CA VAL A 535 -41.82 -9.25 37.53
C VAL A 535 -41.38 -8.89 36.13
N ALA A 536 -42.15 -8.03 35.47
CA ALA A 536 -41.85 -7.53 34.13
C ALA A 536 -42.18 -6.05 34.04
N ASP A 537 -41.81 -5.41 32.92
CA ASP A 537 -42.26 -4.06 32.60
C ASP A 537 -43.81 -3.96 32.53
N GLU A 538 -44.32 -2.73 32.62
CA GLU A 538 -45.76 -2.47 32.76
C GLU A 538 -46.61 -2.96 31.58
N ASP A 539 -46.05 -3.01 30.36
CA ASP A 539 -46.79 -3.44 29.17
C ASP A 539 -46.52 -4.90 28.79
N PHE A 540 -45.89 -5.67 29.68
CA PHE A 540 -45.62 -7.08 29.43
C PHE A 540 -46.91 -7.91 29.46
N VAL A 541 -47.06 -8.78 28.45
CA VAL A 541 -48.32 -9.48 28.17
C VAL A 541 -48.64 -10.64 29.12
N ILE A 542 -47.64 -11.21 29.80
CA ILE A 542 -47.82 -12.33 30.72
C ILE A 542 -48.00 -11.80 32.14
N PRO A 543 -49.13 -12.08 32.83
CA PRO A 543 -49.32 -11.64 34.19
C PRO A 543 -48.24 -12.18 35.16
N PRO A 544 -47.89 -11.41 36.20
CA PRO A 544 -46.95 -11.87 37.21
C PRO A 544 -47.52 -13.07 37.98
N GLY A 545 -46.70 -14.09 38.23
CA GLY A 545 -47.11 -15.36 38.83
C GLY A 545 -47.59 -16.43 37.84
N ASN A 546 -47.76 -16.09 36.56
CA ASN A 546 -48.09 -17.08 35.53
C ASN A 546 -46.84 -17.78 34.98
N LEU A 547 -47.04 -19.00 34.49
CA LEU A 547 -46.01 -19.78 33.82
C LEU A 547 -46.00 -19.44 32.32
N TYR A 548 -44.80 -19.32 31.78
CA TYR A 548 -44.52 -19.25 30.36
C TYR A 548 -43.91 -20.57 29.90
N ASP A 549 -44.52 -21.13 28.85
CA ASP A 549 -44.06 -22.31 28.12
C ASP A 549 -43.54 -21.82 26.77
N GLY A 550 -42.23 -21.58 26.71
CA GLY A 550 -41.56 -20.95 25.59
C GLY A 550 -41.02 -21.94 24.56
N PRO A 551 -40.69 -21.48 23.35
CA PRO A 551 -40.08 -22.33 22.34
C PRO A 551 -38.71 -22.87 22.81
N PRO A 552 -38.30 -24.07 22.36
CA PRO A 552 -37.09 -24.75 22.83
C PRO A 552 -35.82 -23.89 22.72
N GLU A 553 -35.71 -23.08 21.68
CA GLU A 553 -34.57 -22.21 21.38
C GLU A 553 -34.39 -21.09 22.42
N MET A 554 -35.50 -20.59 22.95
CA MET A 554 -35.51 -19.58 24.02
C MET A 554 -35.19 -20.22 25.36
N MET A 555 -35.82 -21.37 25.62
CA MET A 555 -35.64 -22.12 26.86
C MET A 555 -34.19 -22.56 27.06
N GLU A 556 -33.51 -23.05 26.01
CA GLU A 556 -32.11 -23.47 26.07
C GLU A 556 -31.21 -22.36 26.64
N VAL A 557 -31.28 -21.15 26.07
CA VAL A 557 -30.47 -20.01 26.50
C VAL A 557 -30.88 -19.50 27.88
N ALA A 558 -32.18 -19.53 28.20
CA ALA A 558 -32.68 -19.20 29.54
C ALA A 558 -32.08 -20.13 30.61
N PHE A 559 -31.95 -21.44 30.33
CA PHE A 559 -31.31 -22.37 31.26
C PHE A 559 -29.80 -22.20 31.36
N GLU A 560 -29.12 -21.85 30.27
CA GLU A 560 -27.71 -21.48 30.34
C GLU A 560 -27.52 -20.26 31.27
N ALA A 561 -28.41 -19.27 31.17
CA ALA A 561 -28.41 -18.10 32.06
C ALA A 561 -28.71 -18.49 33.51
N MET A 562 -29.64 -19.42 33.77
CA MET A 562 -29.86 -19.96 35.12
C MET A 562 -28.64 -20.69 35.68
N ASN A 563 -27.77 -21.22 34.82
CA ASN A 563 -26.47 -21.81 35.19
C ASN A 563 -25.33 -20.78 35.25
N GLY A 564 -25.65 -19.48 35.20
CA GLY A 564 -24.69 -18.39 35.35
C GLY A 564 -24.07 -17.91 34.04
N LYS A 565 -24.54 -18.36 32.87
CA LYS A 565 -24.01 -17.95 31.57
C LYS A 565 -25.00 -17.05 30.83
N ALA A 566 -24.71 -15.75 30.77
CA ALA A 566 -25.48 -14.85 29.91
C ALA A 566 -25.38 -15.29 28.44
N GLY A 567 -26.47 -15.16 27.68
CA GLY A 567 -26.56 -15.66 26.30
C GLY A 567 -27.62 -14.91 25.50
N VAL A 568 -27.66 -15.16 24.18
CA VAL A 568 -28.64 -14.56 23.27
C VAL A 568 -29.21 -15.66 22.39
N THR A 569 -30.54 -15.70 22.27
CA THR A 569 -31.23 -16.70 21.48
C THR A 569 -30.95 -16.52 19.98
N PRO A 570 -31.11 -17.59 19.16
CA PRO A 570 -31.44 -17.39 17.75
C PRO A 570 -32.78 -16.64 17.63
N LEU A 571 -33.13 -16.20 16.42
CA LEU A 571 -34.46 -15.65 16.17
C LEU A 571 -35.48 -16.78 16.36
N TYR A 572 -36.51 -16.56 17.18
CA TYR A 572 -37.58 -17.52 17.43
C TYR A 572 -38.94 -16.83 17.30
N GLU A 573 -39.99 -17.63 17.17
CA GLU A 573 -41.38 -17.15 17.08
C GLU A 573 -42.21 -17.81 18.18
N ASP A 574 -43.07 -17.03 18.81
CA ASP A 574 -44.09 -17.50 19.75
C ASP A 574 -45.44 -16.83 19.47
N ILE A 575 -46.44 -17.10 20.32
CA ILE A 575 -47.79 -16.53 20.16
C ILE A 575 -47.86 -15.00 20.34
N TYR A 576 -46.78 -14.38 20.79
CA TYR A 576 -46.68 -12.95 21.05
C TYR A 576 -45.87 -12.21 19.97
N GLY A 577 -45.03 -12.90 19.20
CA GLY A 577 -44.32 -12.34 18.05
C GLY A 577 -43.04 -13.08 17.66
N GLU A 578 -42.19 -12.40 16.89
CA GLU A 578 -40.87 -12.89 16.49
C GLU A 578 -39.77 -12.11 17.22
N TRP A 579 -38.95 -12.84 17.96
CA TRP A 579 -38.06 -12.28 18.97
C TRP A 579 -36.64 -12.80 18.83
N LYS A 580 -35.72 -11.95 19.28
CA LYS A 580 -34.39 -12.36 19.68
C LYS A 580 -34.19 -11.88 21.11
N THR A 581 -33.92 -12.79 22.02
CA THR A 581 -33.89 -12.48 23.45
C THR A 581 -32.48 -12.57 23.99
N SER A 582 -32.07 -11.57 24.76
CA SER A 582 -30.83 -11.65 25.54
C SER A 582 -31.16 -11.97 27.00
N PHE A 583 -30.41 -12.92 27.58
CA PHE A 583 -30.58 -13.34 28.96
C PHE A 583 -29.31 -13.09 29.77
N ALA A 584 -29.49 -12.66 31.01
CA ALA A 584 -28.41 -12.56 31.99
C ALA A 584 -28.85 -13.11 33.36
N PRO A 585 -27.94 -13.79 34.10
CA PRO A 585 -28.22 -14.22 35.46
C PRO A 585 -28.33 -13.03 36.41
N LEU A 586 -29.25 -13.14 37.37
CA LEU A 586 -29.30 -12.31 38.57
C LEU A 586 -28.80 -13.13 39.74
N THR A 587 -27.63 -12.79 40.27
CA THR A 587 -26.95 -13.55 41.33
C THR A 587 -27.03 -12.85 42.67
N ASP A 588 -27.07 -13.61 43.76
CA ASP A 588 -26.81 -13.09 45.09
C ASP A 588 -25.32 -12.76 45.32
N HIS A 589 -25.01 -12.21 46.49
CA HIS A 589 -23.63 -11.87 46.89
C HIS A 589 -22.68 -13.09 46.99
N TYR A 590 -23.22 -14.31 46.97
CA TYR A 590 -22.47 -15.56 47.00
C TYR A 590 -22.33 -16.19 45.60
N GLY A 591 -22.83 -15.53 44.55
CA GLY A 591 -22.77 -16.01 43.17
C GLY A 591 -23.84 -17.05 42.83
N LYS A 592 -24.84 -17.27 43.69
CA LYS A 592 -25.97 -18.16 43.39
C LYS A 592 -26.99 -17.42 42.53
N VAL A 593 -27.36 -18.02 41.40
CA VAL A 593 -28.38 -17.46 40.50
C VAL A 593 -29.77 -17.56 41.17
N LEU A 594 -30.42 -16.41 41.38
CA LEU A 594 -31.74 -16.29 41.98
C LEU A 594 -32.86 -16.32 40.92
N ALA A 595 -32.61 -15.64 39.80
CA ALA A 595 -33.52 -15.49 38.67
C ALA A 595 -32.70 -15.13 37.41
N ILE A 596 -33.35 -15.02 36.27
CA ILE A 596 -32.79 -14.49 35.03
C ILE A 596 -33.56 -13.25 34.61
N ILE A 597 -32.85 -12.28 34.05
CA ILE A 597 -33.47 -11.16 33.33
C ILE A 597 -33.40 -11.42 31.83
N GLY A 598 -34.52 -11.23 31.15
CA GLY A 598 -34.68 -11.33 29.70
C GLY A 598 -35.02 -9.98 29.08
N PHE A 599 -34.49 -9.75 27.88
CA PHE A 599 -34.76 -8.58 27.05
C PHE A 599 -35.19 -9.04 25.66
N ASP A 600 -36.42 -8.73 25.28
CA ASP A 600 -36.95 -9.08 23.96
C ASP A 600 -36.68 -7.99 22.94
N HIS A 601 -36.05 -8.38 21.84
CA HIS A 601 -35.77 -7.52 20.70
C HIS A 601 -36.62 -7.95 19.50
N ARG A 602 -37.45 -7.04 18.99
CA ARG A 602 -38.26 -7.28 17.78
C ARG A 602 -37.37 -7.58 16.58
N ARG A 603 -37.82 -8.48 15.70
CA ARG A 603 -37.14 -8.76 14.41
C ARG A 603 -36.83 -7.50 13.59
N THR A 604 -37.74 -6.54 13.52
CA THR A 604 -37.55 -5.29 12.75
C THR A 604 -36.37 -4.47 13.25
N TYR A 605 -36.14 -4.48 14.56
CA TYR A 605 -34.96 -3.87 15.17
C TYR A 605 -33.69 -4.62 14.79
N ILE A 606 -33.70 -5.95 14.91
CA ILE A 606 -32.56 -6.82 14.53
C ILE A 606 -32.14 -6.59 13.07
N GLU A 607 -33.09 -6.55 12.14
CA GLU A 607 -32.81 -6.32 10.72
C GLU A 607 -32.24 -4.90 10.47
N THR A 608 -32.72 -3.91 11.21
CA THR A 608 -32.23 -2.52 11.11
C THR A 608 -30.79 -2.40 11.61
N GLU A 609 -30.46 -3.02 12.75
CA GLU A 609 -29.10 -3.00 13.30
C GLU A 609 -28.11 -3.79 12.46
N LEU A 610 -28.49 -4.97 11.95
CA LEU A 610 -27.65 -5.73 11.03
C LEU A 610 -27.28 -4.88 9.80
N LYS A 611 -28.22 -4.08 9.28
CA LYS A 611 -27.98 -3.16 8.16
C LYS A 611 -27.08 -1.98 8.54
N LYS A 612 -27.18 -1.44 9.76
CA LYS A 612 -26.27 -0.39 10.27
C LYS A 612 -24.84 -0.91 10.42
N ILE A 613 -24.68 -2.08 11.03
CA ILE A 613 -23.37 -2.74 11.21
C ILE A 613 -22.75 -3.03 9.83
N GLU A 614 -23.55 -3.50 8.86
CA GLU A 614 -23.08 -3.72 7.50
C GLU A 614 -22.57 -2.42 6.83
N ASN A 615 -23.26 -1.29 7.03
CA ASN A 615 -22.85 -0.02 6.44
C ASN A 615 -21.58 0.55 7.10
N MET A 616 -21.44 0.43 8.43
CA MET A 616 -20.23 0.88 9.14
C MET A 616 -18.98 0.15 8.65
N LEU A 617 -19.09 -1.16 8.37
CA LEU A 617 -18.01 -1.97 7.84
C LEU A 617 -17.66 -1.69 6.36
N LYS A 618 -18.50 -0.95 5.62
CA LYS A 618 -18.20 -0.52 4.24
C LYS A 618 -17.51 0.85 4.17
N THR A 619 -17.61 1.63 5.25
CA THR A 619 -17.02 2.99 5.37
C THR A 619 -15.65 3.01 6.06
N ILE A 620 -15.19 1.85 6.52
CA ILE A 620 -13.83 1.57 6.99
C ILE A 620 -13.14 0.78 5.89
#